data_AF-A0A0S8HB67-F1
#
_entry.id   AF-A0A0S8HB67-F1
#
_cell.length_a   1.000
_cell.length_b   1.000
_cell.length_c   1.000
_cell.angle_alpha   90.00
_cell.angle_beta   90.00
_cell.angle_gamma   90.00
#
_symmetry.space_group_name_H-M   'P 1'
#
loop_
_entity.id
_entity.type
_entity.pdbx_description
1 polymer ?
#
loop_
_entity_poly.entity_id
_entity_poly.type
_entity_poly.pdbx_seq_one_letter_code
_entity_poly.pdbx_strand_id
1 'polypeptide(L)'
;MQDVAVIPLLLLLPLIAAAGAGPEAYRGLGGVVTRGILLMAVLFVLARTLLPLLFNAAATARNRELFVILVLTFCLGATWASHAFGLSEVIGAFVAGVLLADTKYASQIRAEIGALRSRFLALFFVSIGMLANPAWVARHALLVVALVAVIVVGKTAIAAIVVNLLGYSTRVALGSGLALASAIVAAARTLRPDLLVVARARYAQYAQELVESGTEVLLNEEELMGEHLAAVSLKLLGLASDGVARVEPPGGTTASPATEDGAD
;
A
#
# COMPACT_ATOMS: atom_id res chain seq x y z
N MET A 1 0.31 4.91 5.58
CA MET A 1 -0.95 5.14 4.83
C MET A 1 -1.20 6.63 4.52
N GLN A 2 -0.18 7.49 4.44
CA GLN A 2 -0.40 8.94 4.23
C GLN A 2 -0.61 9.31 2.75
N ASP A 3 0.11 8.66 1.84
CA ASP A 3 -0.05 8.88 0.38
C ASP A 3 -1.45 8.50 -0.13
N VAL A 4 -2.10 7.54 0.55
CA VAL A 4 -3.48 7.14 0.25
C VAL A 4 -4.47 8.25 0.63
N ALA A 5 -4.18 9.04 1.66
CA ALA A 5 -5.05 10.14 2.11
C ALA A 5 -4.91 11.41 1.24
N VAL A 6 -3.81 11.55 0.49
CA VAL A 6 -3.61 12.66 -0.45
C VAL A 6 -4.65 12.63 -1.57
N ILE A 7 -5.05 11.43 -2.02
CA ILE A 7 -5.99 11.30 -3.13
C ILE A 7 -7.40 11.81 -2.77
N PRO A 8 -8.05 11.38 -1.66
CA PRO A 8 -9.29 11.98 -1.18
C PRO A 8 -9.18 13.48 -0.92
N LEU A 9 -8.05 13.96 -0.41
CA LEU A 9 -7.85 15.39 -0.16
C LEU A 9 -7.83 16.21 -1.46
N LEU A 10 -7.13 15.73 -2.49
CA LEU A 10 -7.11 16.34 -3.82
C LEU A 10 -8.48 16.27 -4.51
N LEU A 11 -9.27 15.24 -4.21
CA LEU A 11 -10.67 15.09 -4.64
C LEU A 11 -11.61 16.09 -3.94
N LEU A 12 -11.35 16.42 -2.69
CA LEU A 12 -12.15 17.36 -1.88
C LEU A 12 -11.78 18.82 -2.12
N LEU A 13 -10.57 19.12 -2.58
CA LEU A 13 -10.09 20.49 -2.77
C LEU A 13 -10.97 21.33 -3.72
N PRO A 14 -11.47 20.81 -4.87
CA PRO A 14 -12.41 21.54 -5.72
C PRO A 14 -13.75 21.80 -5.02
N LEU A 15 -14.21 20.88 -4.17
CA LEU A 15 -15.43 21.04 -3.38
C LEU A 15 -15.27 22.13 -2.32
N ILE A 16 -14.11 22.18 -1.66
CA ILE A 16 -13.78 23.21 -0.66
C ILE A 16 -13.61 24.58 -1.33
N ALA A 17 -12.95 24.63 -2.48
CA ALA A 17 -12.83 25.86 -3.28
C ALA A 17 -14.19 26.39 -3.74
N ALA A 18 -15.13 25.51 -4.08
CA ALA A 18 -16.51 25.89 -4.41
C ALA A 18 -17.31 26.32 -3.16
N ALA A 19 -17.14 25.65 -2.02
CA ALA A 19 -17.90 25.90 -0.79
C ALA A 19 -17.67 27.30 -0.18
N GLY A 20 -16.58 27.98 -0.52
CA GLY A 20 -16.30 29.36 -0.07
C GLY A 20 -17.14 30.46 -0.74
N ALA A 21 -17.99 30.14 -1.74
CA ALA A 21 -18.62 31.13 -2.62
C ALA A 21 -20.11 31.50 -2.31
N GLY A 22 -20.64 31.17 -1.14
CA GLY A 22 -21.99 31.61 -0.70
C GLY A 22 -23.17 30.79 -1.24
N PRO A 23 -24.43 31.26 -1.13
CA PRO A 23 -25.64 30.47 -1.43
C PRO A 23 -25.73 29.93 -2.87
N GLU A 24 -25.16 30.65 -3.84
CA GLU A 24 -25.03 30.22 -5.24
C GLU A 24 -24.07 29.03 -5.40
N ALA A 25 -23.14 28.85 -4.46
CA ALA A 25 -22.21 27.72 -4.44
C ALA A 25 -22.90 26.38 -4.17
N TYR A 26 -23.98 26.35 -3.40
CA TYR A 26 -24.72 25.11 -3.14
C TYR A 26 -25.42 24.58 -4.40
N ARG A 27 -25.89 25.47 -5.29
CA ARG A 27 -26.37 25.08 -6.64
C ARG A 27 -25.23 24.59 -7.53
N GLY A 28 -24.05 25.20 -7.43
CA GLY A 28 -22.82 24.73 -8.10
C GLY A 28 -22.36 23.35 -7.62
N LEU A 29 -22.42 23.09 -6.31
CA LEU A 29 -22.09 21.81 -5.67
C LEU A 29 -22.97 20.67 -6.17
N GLY A 30 -24.29 20.89 -6.27
CA GLY A 30 -25.22 19.91 -6.86
C GLY A 30 -24.81 19.54 -8.29
N GLY A 31 -24.52 20.54 -9.12
CA GLY A 31 -24.05 20.32 -10.49
C GLY A 31 -22.73 19.55 -10.58
N VAL A 32 -21.77 19.83 -9.69
CA VAL A 32 -20.47 19.12 -9.63
C VAL A 32 -20.67 17.65 -9.25
N VAL A 33 -21.48 17.37 -8.22
CA VAL A 33 -21.78 16.00 -7.79
C VAL A 33 -22.50 15.22 -8.89
N THR A 34 -23.51 15.81 -9.54
CA THR A 34 -24.22 15.16 -10.65
C THR A 34 -23.29 14.84 -11.81
N ARG A 35 -22.42 15.78 -12.21
CA ARG A 35 -21.40 15.55 -13.25
C ARG A 35 -20.42 14.45 -12.85
N GLY A 36 -20.02 14.41 -11.58
CA GLY A 36 -19.14 13.37 -11.04
C GLY A 36 -19.77 11.97 -11.10
N ILE A 37 -21.03 11.85 -10.68
CA ILE A 37 -21.80 10.60 -10.76
C ILE A 37 -21.98 10.18 -12.23
N LEU A 38 -22.31 11.13 -13.10
CA LEU A 38 -22.47 10.87 -14.53
C LEU A 38 -21.16 10.40 -15.17
N LEU A 39 -20.04 11.06 -14.88
CA LEU A 39 -18.71 10.62 -15.32
C LEU A 39 -18.41 9.20 -14.83
N MET A 40 -18.65 8.93 -13.56
CA MET A 40 -18.44 7.60 -12.96
C MET A 40 -19.28 6.53 -13.67
N ALA A 41 -20.56 6.81 -13.94
CA ALA A 41 -21.45 5.90 -14.65
C ALA A 41 -20.97 5.65 -16.10
N VAL A 42 -20.60 6.69 -16.83
CA VAL A 42 -20.07 6.59 -18.20
C VAL A 42 -18.80 5.76 -18.23
N LEU A 43 -17.83 6.07 -17.36
CA LEU A 43 -16.57 5.34 -17.29
C LEU A 43 -16.77 3.90 -16.81
N PHE A 44 -17.72 3.64 -15.92
CA PHE A 44 -18.06 2.28 -15.49
C PHE A 44 -18.63 1.44 -16.64
N VAL A 45 -19.58 1.97 -17.41
CA VAL A 45 -20.13 1.29 -18.58
C VAL A 45 -19.04 1.06 -19.63
N LEU A 46 -18.21 2.07 -19.88
CA LEU A 46 -17.08 1.96 -20.80
C LEU A 46 -16.08 0.91 -20.32
N ALA A 47 -15.73 0.92 -19.04
CA ALA A 47 -14.82 -0.05 -18.44
C ALA A 47 -15.34 -1.47 -18.60
N ARG A 48 -16.63 -1.70 -18.32
CA ARG A 48 -17.26 -3.02 -18.39
C ARG A 48 -17.43 -3.53 -19.83
N THR A 49 -17.49 -2.66 -20.82
CA THR A 49 -17.70 -3.04 -22.23
C THR A 49 -16.39 -3.09 -23.03
N LEU A 50 -15.57 -2.02 -22.96
CA LEU A 50 -14.32 -1.91 -23.72
C LEU A 50 -13.20 -2.73 -23.11
N LEU A 51 -12.99 -2.71 -21.78
CA LEU A 51 -11.82 -3.35 -21.18
C LEU A 51 -11.79 -4.86 -21.41
N PRO A 52 -12.90 -5.63 -21.27
CA PRO A 52 -12.86 -7.06 -21.57
C PRO A 52 -12.56 -7.33 -23.03
N LEU A 53 -13.11 -6.53 -23.96
CA LEU A 53 -12.89 -6.70 -25.40
C LEU A 53 -11.41 -6.43 -25.77
N LEU A 54 -10.89 -5.28 -25.34
CA LEU A 54 -9.53 -4.82 -25.64
C LEU A 54 -8.48 -5.69 -24.96
N PHE A 55 -8.68 -6.05 -23.69
CA PHE A 55 -7.73 -6.88 -22.96
C PHE A 55 -7.79 -8.35 -23.34
N ASN A 56 -8.94 -8.90 -23.75
CA ASN A 56 -8.95 -10.25 -24.34
C ASN A 56 -8.15 -10.27 -25.64
N ALA A 57 -8.35 -9.29 -26.54
CA ALA A 57 -7.58 -9.18 -27.78
C ALA A 57 -6.07 -9.03 -27.53
N ALA A 58 -5.67 -8.18 -26.58
CA ALA A 58 -4.27 -8.00 -26.21
C ALA A 58 -3.66 -9.25 -25.54
N ALA A 59 -4.45 -9.96 -24.71
CA ALA A 59 -4.01 -11.19 -24.07
C ALA A 59 -3.81 -12.33 -25.08
N THR A 60 -4.67 -12.43 -26.11
CA THR A 60 -4.50 -13.39 -27.21
C THR A 60 -3.26 -13.09 -28.05
N ALA A 61 -2.92 -11.81 -28.23
CA ALA A 61 -1.71 -11.39 -28.93
C ALA A 61 -0.41 -11.65 -28.14
N ARG A 62 -0.50 -12.03 -26.85
CA ARG A 62 0.65 -12.26 -25.93
C ARG A 62 1.64 -11.08 -25.84
N ASN A 63 1.22 -9.88 -26.24
CA ASN A 63 2.08 -8.70 -26.29
C ASN A 63 1.87 -7.83 -25.06
N ARG A 64 2.88 -7.83 -24.19
CA ARG A 64 2.93 -7.06 -22.95
C ARG A 64 2.84 -5.55 -23.18
N GLU A 65 3.49 -5.04 -24.22
CA GLU A 65 3.54 -3.60 -24.50
C GLU A 65 2.16 -3.07 -24.87
N LEU A 66 1.42 -3.82 -25.69
CA LEU A 66 0.08 -3.46 -26.13
C LEU A 66 -0.90 -3.41 -24.95
N PHE A 67 -0.75 -4.32 -23.98
CA PHE A 67 -1.51 -4.30 -22.74
C PHE A 67 -1.25 -3.03 -21.92
N VAL A 68 0.02 -2.63 -21.74
CA VAL A 68 0.38 -1.40 -21.01
C VAL A 68 -0.17 -0.16 -21.71
N ILE A 69 -0.05 -0.09 -23.04
CA ILE A 69 -0.57 1.02 -23.83
C ILE A 69 -2.08 1.15 -23.65
N LEU A 70 -2.83 0.04 -23.66
CA LEU A 70 -4.28 0.07 -23.43
C LEU A 70 -4.65 0.59 -22.03
N VAL A 71 -3.95 0.13 -21.00
CA VAL A 71 -4.15 0.60 -19.61
C VAL A 71 -3.91 2.11 -19.51
N LEU A 72 -2.80 2.59 -20.07
CA LEU A 72 -2.46 4.01 -20.07
C LEU A 72 -3.46 4.83 -20.88
N THR A 73 -3.88 4.32 -22.05
CA THR A 73 -4.86 4.97 -22.91
C THR A 73 -6.21 5.12 -22.19
N PHE A 74 -6.65 4.09 -21.47
CA PHE A 74 -7.87 4.17 -20.68
C PHE A 74 -7.74 5.19 -19.54
N CYS A 75 -6.61 5.21 -18.84
CA CYS A 75 -6.36 6.18 -17.77
C CYS A 75 -6.36 7.62 -18.29
N LEU A 76 -5.62 7.88 -19.38
CA LEU A 76 -5.57 9.20 -20.03
C LEU A 76 -6.94 9.59 -20.61
N GLY A 77 -7.68 8.65 -21.19
CA GLY A 77 -9.03 8.87 -21.69
C GLY A 77 -10.01 9.24 -20.57
N ALA A 78 -9.90 8.61 -19.40
CA ALA A 78 -10.70 8.96 -18.23
C ALA A 78 -10.35 10.33 -17.65
N THR A 79 -9.06 10.69 -17.60
CA THR A 79 -8.59 12.03 -17.23
C THR A 79 -9.13 13.10 -18.19
N TRP A 80 -9.03 12.85 -19.50
CA TRP A 80 -9.56 13.74 -20.53
C TRP A 80 -11.08 13.88 -20.44
N ALA A 81 -11.80 12.78 -20.22
CA ALA A 81 -13.24 12.81 -19.99
C ALA A 81 -13.58 13.64 -18.74
N SER A 82 -12.86 13.45 -17.63
CA SER A 82 -13.06 14.26 -16.42
C SER A 82 -12.92 15.76 -16.69
N HIS A 83 -11.87 16.15 -17.43
CA HIS A 83 -11.67 17.53 -17.86
C HIS A 83 -12.81 18.03 -18.76
N ALA A 84 -13.29 17.22 -19.71
CA ALA A 84 -14.42 17.57 -20.58
C ALA A 84 -15.74 17.77 -19.81
N PHE A 85 -15.92 17.07 -18.68
CA PHE A 85 -17.04 17.27 -17.76
C PHE A 85 -16.85 18.47 -16.81
N GLY A 86 -15.76 19.21 -16.94
CA GLY A 86 -15.42 20.36 -16.08
C GLY A 86 -15.04 19.95 -14.66
N LEU A 87 -14.54 18.73 -14.48
CA LEU A 87 -14.05 18.18 -13.23
C LEU A 87 -12.52 18.13 -13.22
N SER A 88 -11.92 17.92 -12.05
CA SER A 88 -10.46 17.79 -11.95
C SER A 88 -9.97 16.53 -12.69
N GLU A 89 -8.88 16.68 -13.43
CA GLU A 89 -8.18 15.62 -14.16
C GLU A 89 -7.81 14.42 -13.27
N VAL A 90 -7.49 14.71 -12.00
CA VAL A 90 -7.13 13.72 -10.98
C VAL A 90 -8.31 12.80 -10.66
N ILE A 91 -9.55 13.31 -10.73
CA ILE A 91 -10.76 12.51 -10.48
C ILE A 91 -10.91 11.42 -11.53
N GLY A 92 -10.73 11.76 -12.81
CA GLY A 92 -10.76 10.79 -13.90
C GLY A 92 -9.70 9.71 -13.78
N ALA A 93 -8.47 10.10 -13.46
CA ALA A 93 -7.37 9.15 -13.24
C ALA A 93 -7.65 8.21 -12.06
N PHE A 94 -8.18 8.74 -10.96
CA PHE A 94 -8.54 7.94 -9.79
C PHE A 94 -9.67 6.95 -10.09
N VAL A 95 -10.74 7.41 -10.72
CA VAL A 95 -11.87 6.57 -11.14
C VAL A 95 -11.39 5.45 -12.05
N ALA A 96 -10.54 5.77 -13.05
CA ALA A 96 -9.96 4.76 -13.92
C ALA A 96 -9.17 3.71 -13.12
N GLY A 97 -8.35 4.14 -12.17
CA GLY A 97 -7.61 3.24 -11.28
C GLY A 97 -8.52 2.29 -10.50
N VAL A 98 -9.61 2.81 -9.92
CA VAL A 98 -10.61 2.00 -9.19
C VAL A 98 -11.29 1.00 -10.12
N LEU A 99 -11.73 1.44 -11.31
CA LEU A 99 -12.37 0.57 -12.29
C LEU A 99 -11.44 -0.53 -12.80
N LEU A 100 -10.16 -0.21 -13.03
CA LEU A 100 -9.16 -1.19 -13.46
C LEU A 100 -8.84 -2.20 -12.35
N ALA A 101 -8.84 -1.76 -11.10
CA ALA A 101 -8.60 -2.61 -9.94
C ALA A 101 -9.71 -3.65 -9.73
N ASP A 102 -10.92 -3.42 -10.24
CA ASP A 102 -12.06 -4.35 -10.19
C ASP A 102 -12.09 -5.36 -11.36
N THR A 103 -11.14 -5.28 -12.30
CA THR A 103 -11.10 -6.20 -13.45
C THR A 103 -10.36 -7.50 -13.13
N LYS A 104 -10.65 -8.57 -13.89
CA LYS A 104 -9.90 -9.84 -13.85
C LYS A 104 -8.39 -9.69 -14.12
N TYR A 105 -7.98 -8.57 -14.73
CA TYR A 105 -6.59 -8.28 -15.06
C TYR A 105 -5.88 -7.42 -14.01
N ALA A 106 -6.53 -7.06 -12.90
CA ALA A 106 -5.99 -6.13 -11.89
C ALA A 106 -4.60 -6.51 -11.37
N SER A 107 -4.33 -7.80 -11.18
CA SER A 107 -3.00 -8.30 -10.76
C SER A 107 -1.93 -7.99 -11.81
N GLN A 108 -2.23 -8.29 -13.09
CA GLN A 108 -1.33 -8.01 -14.20
C GLN A 108 -1.12 -6.50 -14.38
N ILE A 109 -2.20 -5.70 -14.36
CA ILE A 109 -2.14 -4.24 -14.41
C ILE A 109 -1.22 -3.70 -13.32
N ARG A 110 -1.36 -4.19 -12.08
CA ARG A 110 -0.54 -3.74 -10.95
C ARG A 110 0.94 -4.07 -11.14
N ALA A 111 1.27 -5.25 -11.64
CA ALA A 111 2.65 -5.64 -11.93
C ALA A 111 3.28 -4.74 -13.01
N GLU A 112 2.52 -4.48 -14.09
CA GLU A 112 2.99 -3.66 -15.21
C GLU A 112 3.13 -2.18 -14.84
N ILE A 113 2.07 -1.60 -14.29
CA ILE A 113 2.03 -0.18 -13.90
C ILE A 113 2.95 0.07 -12.71
N GLY A 114 3.17 -0.92 -11.83
CA GLY A 114 4.11 -0.80 -10.72
C GLY A 114 5.53 -0.47 -11.19
N ALA A 115 6.02 -1.15 -12.22
CA ALA A 115 7.33 -0.88 -12.82
C ALA A 115 7.37 0.46 -13.59
N LEU A 116 6.24 0.90 -14.11
CA LEU A 116 6.15 2.17 -14.82
C LEU A 116 6.12 3.36 -13.84
N ARG A 117 5.39 3.21 -12.73
CA ARG A 117 5.24 4.20 -11.67
C ARG A 117 6.59 4.68 -11.13
N SER A 118 7.53 3.77 -10.88
CA SER A 118 8.86 4.15 -10.38
C SER A 118 9.62 5.04 -11.37
N ARG A 119 9.51 4.75 -12.67
CA ARG A 119 10.14 5.57 -13.73
C ARG A 119 9.48 6.94 -13.85
N PHE A 120 8.15 7.00 -13.84
CA PHE A 120 7.42 8.27 -13.88
C PHE A 120 7.64 9.11 -12.62
N LEU A 121 7.77 8.49 -11.44
CA LEU A 121 8.13 9.22 -10.22
C LEU A 121 9.51 9.87 -10.34
N ALA A 122 10.51 9.14 -10.86
CA ALA A 122 11.83 9.73 -11.11
C ALA A 122 11.72 10.93 -12.07
N LEU A 123 11.00 10.79 -13.18
CA LEU A 123 10.77 11.88 -14.14
C LEU A 123 10.02 13.07 -13.54
N PHE A 124 9.00 12.81 -12.72
CA PHE A 124 8.22 13.83 -12.02
C PHE A 124 9.09 14.63 -11.06
N PHE A 125 9.92 13.97 -10.25
CA PHE A 125 10.83 14.64 -9.33
C PHE A 125 11.91 15.44 -10.06
N VAL A 126 12.47 14.90 -11.14
CA VAL A 126 13.42 15.66 -11.98
C VAL A 126 12.75 16.91 -12.56
N SER A 127 11.52 16.79 -13.07
CA SER A 127 10.79 17.92 -13.67
C SER A 127 10.47 19.00 -12.65
N ILE A 128 9.96 18.64 -11.46
CA ILE A 128 9.73 19.60 -10.38
C ILE A 128 11.04 20.22 -9.89
N GLY A 129 12.10 19.43 -9.80
CA GLY A 129 13.43 19.91 -9.42
C GLY A 129 13.99 20.94 -10.41
N MET A 130 13.74 20.76 -11.72
CA MET A 130 14.15 21.72 -12.74
C MET A 130 13.32 23.01 -12.72
N LEU A 131 12.05 22.94 -12.32
CA LEU A 131 11.22 24.12 -12.09
C LEU A 131 11.71 24.94 -10.89
N ALA A 132 12.40 24.31 -9.94
CA ALA A 132 12.93 25.00 -8.77
C ALA A 132 14.09 25.91 -9.17
N ASN A 133 14.01 27.18 -8.79
CA ASN A 133 15.08 28.15 -9.03
C ASN A 133 16.11 28.11 -7.88
N PRO A 134 17.31 27.51 -8.06
CA PRO A 134 18.28 27.38 -6.99
C PRO A 134 18.79 28.74 -6.48
N ALA A 135 18.86 29.75 -7.36
CA ALA A 135 19.28 31.10 -6.99
C ALA A 135 18.21 31.82 -6.15
N TRP A 136 16.93 31.50 -6.33
CA TRP A 136 15.87 32.01 -5.45
C TRP A 136 15.91 31.34 -4.07
N VAL A 137 16.11 30.02 -4.04
CA VAL A 137 16.24 29.23 -2.80
C VAL A 137 17.43 29.70 -1.97
N ALA A 138 18.59 29.92 -2.59
CA ALA A 138 19.77 30.41 -1.89
C ALA A 138 19.56 31.79 -1.25
N ARG A 139 18.85 32.70 -1.94
CA ARG A 139 18.55 34.05 -1.44
C ARG A 139 17.51 34.04 -0.30
N HIS A 140 16.61 33.07 -0.30
CA HIS A 140 15.54 32.94 0.71
C HIS A 140 15.75 31.71 1.60
N ALA A 141 17.00 31.30 1.81
CA ALA A 141 17.33 30.05 2.52
C ALA A 141 16.68 29.99 3.91
N LEU A 142 16.67 31.12 4.64
CA LEU A 142 16.05 31.20 5.96
C LEU A 142 14.53 30.97 5.92
N LEU A 143 13.83 31.51 4.91
CA LEU A 143 12.40 31.31 4.71
C LEU A 143 12.11 29.85 4.35
N VAL A 144 12.90 29.26 3.46
CA VAL A 144 12.77 27.85 3.08
C VAL A 144 12.98 26.93 4.29
N VAL A 145 14.03 27.14 5.07
CA VAL A 145 14.28 26.35 6.30
C VAL A 145 13.16 26.54 7.31
N ALA A 146 12.69 27.77 7.54
CA ALA A 146 11.58 28.04 8.44
C ALA A 146 10.30 27.32 7.98
N LEU A 147 9.98 27.35 6.68
CA LEU A 147 8.80 26.68 6.13
C LEU A 147 8.90 25.16 6.26
N VAL A 148 10.07 24.59 5.95
CA VAL A 148 10.34 23.15 6.13
C VAL A 148 10.21 22.77 7.60
N ALA A 149 10.77 23.56 8.51
CA ALA A 149 10.68 23.32 9.95
C ALA A 149 9.22 23.37 10.42
N VAL A 150 8.44 24.37 10.00
CA VAL A 150 7.01 24.47 10.33
C VAL A 150 6.23 23.26 9.82
N ILE A 151 6.49 22.80 8.58
CA ILE A 151 5.81 21.63 8.02
C ILE A 151 6.18 20.35 8.79
N VAL A 152 7.47 20.14 9.05
CA VAL A 152 7.97 18.95 9.76
C VAL A 152 7.46 18.93 11.20
N VAL A 153 7.68 20.01 11.95
CA VAL A 153 7.25 20.15 13.35
C VAL A 153 5.73 20.15 13.47
N GLY A 154 5.03 20.85 12.57
CA GLY A 154 3.57 20.86 12.55
C GLY A 154 3.00 19.47 12.32
N LYS A 155 3.52 18.73 11.34
CA LYS A 155 3.09 17.35 11.07
C LYS A 155 3.41 16.41 12.24
N THR A 156 4.58 16.51 12.85
CA THR A 156 4.95 15.67 13.99
C THR A 156 4.12 15.99 15.22
N ALA A 157 3.82 17.28 15.46
CA ALA A 157 2.94 17.72 16.54
C ALA A 157 1.50 17.21 16.35
N ILE A 158 0.92 17.34 15.14
CA ILE A 158 -0.41 16.79 14.83
C ILE A 158 -0.41 15.27 15.06
N ALA A 159 0.60 14.56 14.57
CA ALA A 159 0.71 13.12 14.79
C ALA A 159 0.81 12.78 16.28
N ALA A 160 1.62 13.49 17.06
CA ALA A 160 1.76 13.28 18.49
C ALA A 160 0.46 13.57 19.26
N ILE A 161 -0.25 14.64 18.90
CA ILE A 161 -1.55 15.00 19.49
C ILE A 161 -2.59 13.92 19.19
N VAL A 162 -2.67 13.45 17.94
CA VAL A 162 -3.60 12.38 17.54
C VAL A 162 -3.31 11.08 18.29
N VAL A 163 -2.03 10.69 18.40
CA VAL A 163 -1.61 9.49 19.16
C VAL A 163 -1.94 9.62 20.65
N ASN A 164 -1.72 10.80 21.24
CA ASN A 164 -2.00 11.06 22.64
C ASN A 164 -3.51 11.14 22.95
N LEU A 165 -4.31 11.74 22.05
CA LEU A 165 -5.78 11.78 22.14
C LEU A 165 -6.41 10.39 22.02
N LEU A 166 -5.78 9.51 21.24
CA LEU A 166 -6.17 8.11 21.12
C LEU A 166 -5.65 7.24 22.30
N GLY A 167 -4.93 7.82 23.26
CA GLY A 167 -4.49 7.14 24.48
C GLY A 167 -3.28 6.21 24.30
N TYR A 168 -2.53 6.32 23.20
CA TYR A 168 -1.39 5.45 22.93
C TYR A 168 -0.08 5.99 23.53
N SER A 169 0.60 5.14 24.31
CA SER A 169 1.95 5.40 24.86
C SER A 169 2.95 5.72 23.74
N THR A 170 3.70 6.82 23.91
CA THR A 170 4.67 7.42 22.97
C THR A 170 5.75 6.46 22.45
N ARG A 171 5.91 5.27 23.05
CA ARG A 171 6.86 4.22 22.62
C ARG A 171 6.31 3.30 21.51
N VAL A 172 4.99 3.27 21.28
CA VAL A 172 4.32 2.38 20.32
C VAL A 172 4.37 2.91 18.87
N ALA A 173 4.61 4.22 18.69
CA ALA A 173 4.55 4.86 17.37
C ALA A 173 5.74 4.53 16.44
N LEU A 174 6.87 4.06 16.98
CA LEU A 174 8.07 3.73 16.19
C LEU A 174 8.06 2.31 15.60
N GLY A 175 7.19 1.40 16.11
CA GLY A 175 7.15 -0.02 15.74
C GLY A 175 5.76 -0.50 15.28
N SER A 176 5.02 0.33 14.55
CA SER A 176 3.57 0.18 14.31
C SER A 176 3.07 -1.16 13.73
N GLY A 177 3.92 -2.03 13.19
CA GLY A 177 3.53 -3.38 12.77
C GLY A 177 3.59 -4.42 13.90
N LEU A 178 4.72 -4.49 14.61
CA LEU A 178 4.90 -5.45 15.71
C LEU A 178 4.15 -5.05 16.97
N ALA A 179 4.09 -3.75 17.26
CA ALA A 179 3.41 -3.27 18.46
C ALA A 179 1.90 -3.51 18.40
N LEU A 180 1.31 -3.55 17.19
CA LEU A 180 -0.08 -3.96 17.00
C LEU A 180 -0.26 -5.46 17.23
N ALA A 181 0.63 -6.29 16.70
CA ALA A 181 0.57 -7.74 16.89
C ALA A 181 0.76 -8.13 18.37
N SER A 182 1.76 -7.57 19.05
CA SER A 182 2.02 -7.84 20.48
C SER A 182 0.91 -7.29 21.38
N ALA A 183 0.32 -6.14 21.05
CA ALA A 183 -0.84 -5.61 21.77
C ALA A 183 -2.08 -6.50 21.65
N ILE A 184 -2.32 -7.10 20.47
CA ILE A 184 -3.43 -8.06 20.29
C ILE A 184 -3.21 -9.31 21.13
N VAL A 185 -1.98 -9.87 21.14
CA VAL A 185 -1.64 -11.06 21.94
C VAL A 185 -1.75 -10.77 23.45
N ALA A 186 -1.22 -9.64 23.91
CA ALA A 186 -1.29 -9.25 25.31
C ALA A 186 -2.74 -9.00 25.77
N ALA A 187 -3.55 -8.31 24.96
CA ALA A 187 -4.97 -8.10 25.25
C ALA A 187 -5.75 -9.44 25.29
N ALA A 188 -5.48 -10.35 24.35
CA ALA A 188 -6.09 -11.67 24.33
C ALA A 188 -5.77 -12.46 25.61
N ARG A 189 -4.52 -12.43 26.09
CA ARG A 189 -4.11 -13.10 27.34
C ARG A 189 -4.76 -12.48 28.59
N THR A 190 -4.96 -11.16 28.63
CA THR A 190 -5.67 -10.53 29.77
C THR A 190 -7.15 -10.90 29.84
N LEU A 191 -7.78 -11.17 28.70
CA LEU A 191 -9.21 -11.50 28.60
C LEU A 191 -9.48 -13.00 28.79
N ARG A 192 -8.57 -13.87 28.35
CA ARG A 192 -8.62 -15.32 28.59
C ARG A 192 -7.19 -15.86 28.72
N PRO A 193 -6.75 -16.24 29.94
CA PRO A 193 -5.40 -16.74 30.15
C PRO A 193 -5.17 -18.13 29.55
N ASP A 194 -6.23 -18.88 29.24
CA ASP A 194 -6.15 -20.26 28.73
C ASP A 194 -6.18 -20.35 27.19
N LEU A 195 -5.96 -19.24 26.48
CA LEU A 195 -6.14 -19.15 25.04
C LEU A 195 -4.83 -19.50 24.30
N LEU A 196 -4.84 -20.58 23.51
CA LEU A 196 -3.72 -20.97 22.65
C LEU A 196 -3.51 -19.92 21.54
N VAL A 197 -2.36 -19.26 21.54
CA VAL A 197 -2.00 -18.24 20.53
C VAL A 197 -0.88 -18.76 19.63
N VAL A 198 -1.23 -18.97 18.35
CA VAL A 198 -0.29 -19.35 17.29
C VAL A 198 -0.03 -18.12 16.40
N ALA A 199 1.23 -17.70 16.29
CA ALA A 199 1.62 -16.57 15.46
C ALA A 199 2.65 -16.96 14.39
N ARG A 200 2.59 -16.30 13.24
CA ARG A 200 3.48 -16.54 12.09
C ARG A 200 4.34 -15.30 11.86
N ALA A 201 5.65 -15.45 11.97
CA ALA A 201 6.60 -14.36 11.75
C ALA A 201 7.27 -14.51 10.38
N ARG A 202 7.17 -13.47 9.55
CA ARG A 202 7.75 -13.44 8.20
C ARG A 202 9.24 -13.08 8.18
N TYR A 203 9.75 -12.42 9.22
CA TYR A 203 11.16 -12.01 9.34
C TYR A 203 11.70 -12.41 10.73
N ALA A 204 12.85 -13.08 10.77
CA ALA A 204 13.42 -13.67 11.99
C ALA A 204 13.77 -12.63 13.06
N GLN A 205 14.15 -11.41 12.65
CA GLN A 205 14.48 -10.29 13.56
C GLN A 205 13.33 -9.90 14.52
N TYR A 206 12.10 -10.31 14.23
CA TYR A 206 10.90 -9.98 15.01
C TYR A 206 10.29 -11.19 15.76
N ALA A 207 10.92 -12.36 15.63
CA ALA A 207 10.47 -13.59 16.27
C ALA A 207 10.55 -13.50 17.81
N GLN A 208 11.64 -12.94 18.34
CA GLN A 208 11.87 -12.85 19.79
C GLN A 208 10.83 -11.97 20.50
N GLU A 209 10.47 -10.82 19.95
CA GLU A 209 9.44 -9.94 20.54
C GLU A 209 8.05 -10.61 20.60
N LEU A 210 7.72 -11.49 19.66
CA LEU A 210 6.46 -12.25 19.66
C LEU A 210 6.43 -13.34 20.74
N VAL A 211 7.57 -14.01 20.98
CA VAL A 211 7.73 -14.98 22.07
C VAL A 211 7.62 -14.28 23.42
N GLU A 212 8.34 -13.16 23.60
CA GLU A 212 8.29 -12.35 24.83
C GLU A 212 6.88 -11.81 25.12
N SER A 213 6.07 -11.56 24.08
CA SER A 213 4.68 -11.13 24.23
C SER A 213 3.70 -12.25 24.60
N GLY A 214 4.15 -13.51 24.65
CA GLY A 214 3.32 -14.65 25.05
C GLY A 214 2.74 -15.48 23.90
N THR A 215 3.40 -15.53 22.75
CA THR A 215 3.05 -16.51 21.70
C THR A 215 3.57 -17.89 22.12
N GLU A 216 2.70 -18.89 22.13
CA GLU A 216 3.06 -20.26 22.54
C GLU A 216 3.66 -21.07 21.40
N VAL A 217 3.18 -20.86 20.16
CA VAL A 217 3.71 -21.52 18.96
C VAL A 217 4.03 -20.45 17.92
N LEU A 218 5.33 -20.28 17.63
CA LEU A 218 5.82 -19.35 16.63
C LEU A 218 6.34 -20.11 15.41
N LEU A 219 5.76 -19.82 14.24
CA LEU A 219 6.23 -20.34 12.96
C LEU A 219 7.06 -19.25 12.25
N ASN A 220 8.39 -19.42 12.24
CA ASN A 220 9.33 -18.50 11.60
C ASN A 220 9.55 -18.89 10.12
N GLU A 221 8.99 -18.13 9.18
CA GLU A 221 9.04 -18.46 7.76
C GLU A 221 10.46 -18.41 7.17
N GLU A 222 11.33 -17.50 7.61
CA GLU A 222 12.70 -17.41 7.07
C GLU A 222 13.53 -18.63 7.43
N GLU A 223 13.33 -19.16 8.63
CA GLU A 223 14.02 -20.35 9.12
C GLU A 223 13.47 -21.62 8.48
N LEU A 224 12.13 -21.75 8.41
CA LEU A 224 11.46 -22.85 7.69
C LEU A 224 11.81 -22.87 6.19
N MET A 225 11.83 -21.71 5.53
CA MET A 225 12.23 -21.62 4.12
C MET A 225 13.73 -21.81 3.95
N GLY A 226 14.55 -21.34 4.89
CA GLY A 226 15.99 -21.59 4.93
C GLY A 226 16.32 -23.07 5.04
N GLU A 227 15.69 -23.78 5.97
CA GLU A 227 15.83 -25.23 6.12
C GLU A 227 15.34 -25.99 4.89
N HIS A 228 14.19 -25.59 4.33
CA HIS A 228 13.65 -26.23 3.13
C HIS A 228 14.55 -26.00 1.90
N LEU A 229 15.08 -24.79 1.71
CA LEU A 229 16.03 -24.46 0.65
C LEU A 229 17.36 -25.18 0.85
N ALA A 230 17.84 -25.30 2.09
CA ALA A 230 19.04 -26.05 2.43
C ALA A 230 18.86 -27.54 2.12
N ALA A 231 17.73 -28.14 2.52
CA ALA A 231 17.39 -29.53 2.24
C ALA A 231 17.29 -29.80 0.73
N VAL A 232 16.63 -28.93 -0.03
CA VAL A 232 16.54 -29.03 -1.50
C VAL A 232 17.93 -28.87 -2.13
N SER A 233 18.75 -27.94 -1.66
CA SER A 233 20.10 -27.70 -2.18
C SER A 233 21.04 -28.88 -1.91
N LEU A 234 21.01 -29.46 -0.71
CA LEU A 234 21.80 -30.65 -0.36
C LEU A 234 21.39 -31.88 -1.18
N LYS A 235 20.08 -32.06 -1.38
CA LYS A 235 19.54 -33.12 -2.23
C LYS A 235 19.96 -32.97 -3.69
N LEU A 236 19.99 -31.74 -4.23
CA LEU A 236 20.48 -31.46 -5.57
C LEU A 236 22.00 -31.66 -5.71
N LEU A 237 22.76 -31.47 -4.62
CA LEU A 237 24.21 -31.66 -4.57
C LEU A 237 24.63 -33.11 -4.26
N GLY A 238 23.68 -34.02 -3.98
CA GLY A 238 23.96 -35.42 -3.66
C GLY A 238 24.57 -35.65 -2.27
N LEU A 239 24.44 -34.67 -1.37
CA LEU A 239 24.94 -34.74 0.01
C LEU A 239 23.81 -35.19 0.94
N ALA A 240 24.08 -36.14 1.84
CA ALA A 240 23.11 -36.60 2.84
C ALA A 240 22.78 -35.47 3.83
N SER A 241 21.49 -35.31 4.15
CA SER A 241 20.93 -34.24 4.98
C SER A 241 21.27 -34.34 6.47
N ASP A 242 21.97 -35.39 6.90
CA ASP A 242 22.06 -35.80 8.30
C ASP A 242 23.05 -34.98 9.15
N GLY A 243 23.68 -33.96 8.55
CA GLY A 243 24.75 -33.17 9.18
C GLY A 243 24.47 -31.67 9.36
N VAL A 244 23.29 -31.16 9.00
CA VAL A 244 22.98 -29.74 9.25
C VAL A 244 22.63 -29.59 10.73
N ALA A 245 23.54 -28.98 11.49
CA ALA A 245 23.29 -28.63 12.88
C ALA A 245 21.98 -27.84 12.97
N ARG A 246 20.97 -28.42 13.63
CA ARG A 246 19.75 -27.71 14.00
C ARG A 246 20.19 -26.51 14.82
N VAL A 247 19.94 -25.31 14.30
CA VAL A 247 20.10 -24.10 15.09
C VAL A 247 18.97 -24.14 16.11
N GLU A 248 19.29 -24.49 17.36
CA GLU A 248 18.30 -24.44 18.44
C GLU A 248 17.90 -22.98 18.66
N PRO A 249 16.62 -22.62 18.49
CA PRO A 249 16.19 -21.26 18.75
C PRO A 249 16.37 -20.96 20.24
N PRO A 250 16.80 -19.75 20.62
CA PRO A 250 16.89 -19.37 22.02
C PRO A 250 15.47 -19.31 22.61
N GLY A 251 15.04 -20.38 23.29
CA GLY A 251 13.95 -20.36 24.28
C GLY A 251 12.52 -20.57 23.79
N GLY A 252 12.27 -21.30 22.70
CA GLY A 252 10.90 -21.65 22.28
C GLY A 252 10.77 -23.09 21.79
N THR A 253 9.79 -23.83 22.31
CA THR A 253 9.44 -25.17 21.82
C THR A 253 8.96 -25.04 20.38
N THR A 254 9.80 -25.42 19.42
CA THR A 254 9.35 -25.68 18.06
C THR A 254 8.48 -26.93 18.12
N ALA A 255 7.19 -26.78 17.86
CA ALA A 255 6.32 -27.92 17.65
C ALA A 255 6.82 -28.64 16.38
N SER A 256 7.56 -29.73 16.57
CA SER A 256 7.88 -30.68 15.51
C SER A 256 6.57 -31.10 14.85
N PRO A 257 6.42 -31.02 13.53
CA PRO A 257 5.29 -31.64 12.88
C PRO A 257 5.44 -33.14 13.14
N ALA A 258 4.50 -33.71 13.90
CA ALA A 258 4.35 -35.14 14.00
C ALA A 258 4.23 -35.67 12.57
N THR A 259 5.20 -36.49 12.16
CA THR A 259 5.02 -37.43 11.07
C THR A 259 3.83 -38.30 11.46
N GLU A 260 2.66 -38.02 10.87
CA GLU A 260 1.61 -39.02 10.72
C GLU A 260 2.16 -40.12 9.82
N ASP A 261 2.90 -41.04 10.43
CA ASP A 261 3.07 -42.39 9.92
C ASP A 261 1.84 -43.18 10.39
N GLY A 262 0.80 -43.11 9.56
CA GLY A 262 -0.43 -43.89 9.70
C GLY A 262 -0.51 -44.82 8.51
N ALA A 263 -0.30 -46.11 8.78
CA ALA A 263 -0.53 -47.23 7.88
C ALA A 263 -1.86 -47.10 7.12
N ASP A 264 -1.80 -47.22 5.79
CA ASP A 264 -2.38 -48.31 5.00
C ASP A 264 -1.80 -48.33 3.58
#